data_AF-A0A3B0JZ61-F1
#
_entry.id   AF-A0A3B0JZ61-F1
#
_cell.length_a   1.000
_cell.length_b   1.000
_cell.length_c   1.000
_cell.angle_alpha   90.00
_cell.angle_beta   90.00
_cell.angle_gamma   90.00
#
_symmetry.space_group_name_H-M   'P 1'
#
loop_
_entity.id
_entity.type
_entity.pdbx_description
1 polymer ?
#
loop_
_entity_poly.entity_id
_entity_poly.type
_entity_poly.pdbx_seq_one_letter_code
_entity_poly.pdbx_strand_id
1 'polypeptide(L)'
;MGEQPIFTCQAHVFHIDPKTKRTWITASMKAVNVSFFYDSSRNLYRIISVEGTKAVINSTITPNMTFTQTSQKFGQWSDVRANTVYGLGFASEAELTKFVEKFQEVKEATKNAMKSANGSNAVTPTTSANTSPISGRAIGAMQNDNTAIDPHTVEPPNMSNTNTQNANPDSPSHKLLNTSDGKPDIGSATPSPQPTNVGAGDLRGGGVTISSGGSIVGMHTGPGAGATAEQQLKYENERLKMALAQSCANAKKWEIELATLKNNNIRLTSALQESTANVDEWKRQLHTYKEENIRLKREMDMMRVGGAAGAGAAAGTGTEDELRREVAALKARTEQQQAELLQQELELKTVNLTLREKCNDQTLAKLSELNVVFAKQLSELYAVQKDMENVIHPAKCT
;
A
#
# COMPACT_ATOMS: atom_id res chain seq x y z
N MET A 1 -19.12 -12.34 -31.68
CA MET A 1 -18.05 -13.10 -31.00
C MET A 1 -17.69 -12.33 -29.75
N GLY A 2 -17.69 -12.98 -28.58
CA GLY A 2 -17.36 -12.32 -27.32
C GLY A 2 -15.87 -11.95 -27.25
N GLU A 3 -15.54 -10.91 -26.49
CA GLU A 3 -14.16 -10.53 -26.19
C GLU A 3 -13.43 -11.71 -25.53
N GLN A 4 -12.24 -12.06 -26.04
CA GLN A 4 -11.43 -13.12 -25.44
C GLN A 4 -10.66 -12.59 -24.23
N PRO A 5 -10.53 -13.37 -23.14
CA PRO A 5 -9.75 -12.96 -21.98
C PRO A 5 -8.25 -12.99 -22.30
N ILE A 6 -7.53 -11.96 -21.87
CA ILE A 6 -6.06 -11.84 -21.97
C ILE A 6 -5.39 -12.84 -21.02
N PHE A 7 -5.97 -12.97 -19.82
CA PHE A 7 -5.50 -13.87 -18.77
C PHE A 7 -6.70 -14.30 -17.94
N THR A 8 -6.69 -15.54 -17.45
CA THR A 8 -7.70 -16.09 -16.54
C THR A 8 -7.02 -16.91 -15.46
N CYS A 9 -7.47 -16.76 -14.21
CA CYS A 9 -7.08 -17.58 -13.06
C CYS A 9 -8.30 -17.93 -12.21
N GLN A 10 -8.15 -18.81 -11.23
CA GLN A 10 -9.20 -19.13 -10.25
C GLN A 10 -8.90 -18.54 -8.88
N ALA A 11 -9.90 -17.92 -8.26
CA ALA A 11 -9.81 -17.37 -6.91
C ALA A 11 -11.18 -17.30 -6.23
N HIS A 12 -11.19 -17.29 -4.91
CA HIS A 12 -12.35 -16.89 -4.11
C HIS A 12 -12.42 -15.36 -4.07
N VAL A 13 -13.59 -14.79 -4.34
CA VAL A 13 -13.79 -13.34 -4.40
C VAL A 13 -14.42 -12.85 -3.11
N PHE A 14 -13.91 -11.71 -2.61
CA PHE A 14 -14.40 -11.02 -1.43
C PHE A 14 -14.58 -9.53 -1.73
N HIS A 15 -15.55 -8.90 -1.06
CA HIS A 15 -15.72 -7.45 -1.04
C HIS A 15 -15.54 -6.93 0.38
N ILE A 16 -15.01 -5.73 0.52
CA ILE A 16 -15.12 -5.04 1.80
C ILE A 16 -16.57 -4.61 2.05
N ASP A 17 -17.06 -4.79 3.26
CA ASP A 17 -18.38 -4.34 3.65
C ASP A 17 -18.48 -2.81 3.46
N PRO A 18 -19.44 -2.31 2.67
CA PRO A 18 -19.58 -0.88 2.43
C PRO A 18 -19.94 -0.09 3.68
N LYS A 19 -20.55 -0.70 4.71
CA LYS A 19 -20.92 -0.06 5.98
C LYS A 19 -19.75 0.01 6.94
N THR A 20 -19.07 -1.11 7.17
CA THR A 20 -18.02 -1.18 8.20
C THR A 20 -16.65 -0.76 7.68
N LYS A 21 -16.42 -0.84 6.36
CA LYS A 21 -15.14 -0.60 5.67
C LYS A 21 -13.96 -1.36 6.28
N ARG A 22 -14.22 -2.46 7.01
CA ARG A 22 -13.21 -3.26 7.72
C ARG A 22 -13.42 -4.76 7.59
N THR A 23 -14.66 -5.20 7.44
CA THR A 23 -14.99 -6.63 7.36
C THR A 23 -15.04 -7.09 5.91
N TRP A 24 -14.50 -8.29 5.65
CA TRP A 24 -14.62 -8.95 4.36
C TRP A 24 -15.93 -9.73 4.28
N ILE A 25 -16.64 -9.57 3.17
CA ILE A 25 -17.84 -10.34 2.82
C ILE A 25 -17.50 -11.23 1.64
N THR A 26 -17.81 -12.51 1.76
CA THR A 26 -17.65 -13.48 0.67
C THR A 26 -18.56 -13.12 -0.50
N ALA A 27 -17.96 -12.89 -1.67
CA ALA A 27 -18.68 -12.55 -2.89
C ALA A 27 -18.89 -13.75 -3.82
N SER A 28 -18.06 -14.79 -3.71
CA SER A 28 -18.24 -16.07 -4.41
C SER A 28 -18.25 -17.26 -3.44
N MET A 29 -19.14 -18.23 -3.66
CA MET A 29 -19.24 -19.42 -2.79
C MET A 29 -18.11 -20.43 -3.03
N LYS A 30 -17.54 -20.42 -4.23
CA LYS A 30 -16.40 -21.26 -4.65
C LYS A 30 -15.36 -20.42 -5.36
N ALA A 31 -14.23 -21.02 -5.67
CA ALA A 31 -13.26 -20.42 -6.59
C ALA A 31 -13.92 -20.24 -7.97
N VAL A 32 -13.88 -19.02 -8.48
CA VAL A 32 -14.45 -18.62 -9.78
C VAL A 32 -13.35 -18.12 -10.70
N ASN A 33 -13.62 -18.11 -12.01
CA ASN A 33 -12.70 -17.55 -12.98
C ASN A 33 -12.67 -16.03 -12.83
N VAL A 34 -11.47 -15.49 -12.66
CA VAL A 34 -11.17 -14.05 -12.67
C VAL A 34 -10.30 -13.78 -13.87
N SER A 35 -10.78 -12.90 -14.75
CA SER A 35 -10.19 -12.71 -16.07
C SER A 35 -9.94 -11.24 -16.39
N PHE A 36 -8.84 -10.95 -17.07
CA PHE A 36 -8.56 -9.64 -17.64
C PHE A 36 -9.08 -9.58 -19.07
N PHE A 37 -9.80 -8.51 -19.41
CA PHE A 37 -10.32 -8.24 -20.74
C PHE A 37 -9.85 -6.88 -21.22
N TYR A 38 -9.68 -6.77 -22.54
CA TYR A 38 -9.56 -5.48 -23.22
C TYR A 38 -10.85 -5.23 -23.98
N ASP A 39 -11.55 -4.18 -23.57
CA ASP A 39 -12.75 -3.70 -24.23
C ASP A 39 -12.33 -2.72 -25.33
N SER A 40 -12.33 -3.19 -26.57
CA SER A 40 -11.91 -2.40 -27.73
C SER A 40 -12.88 -1.26 -28.04
N SER A 41 -14.17 -1.41 -27.69
CA SER A 41 -15.19 -0.39 -27.94
C SER A 41 -14.99 0.85 -27.07
N ARG A 42 -14.50 0.65 -25.84
CA ARG A 42 -14.22 1.72 -24.88
C ARG A 42 -12.72 1.99 -24.68
N ASN A 43 -11.88 1.27 -25.42
CA ASN A 43 -10.42 1.34 -25.35
C ASN A 43 -9.90 1.28 -23.90
N LEU A 44 -10.37 0.31 -23.11
CA LEU A 44 -10.03 0.17 -21.69
C LEU A 44 -9.86 -1.28 -21.27
N TYR A 45 -9.14 -1.49 -20.17
CA TYR A 45 -8.93 -2.81 -19.60
C TYR A 45 -9.81 -3.04 -18.37
N ARG A 46 -10.28 -4.27 -18.19
CA ARG A 46 -11.18 -4.65 -17.10
C ARG A 46 -10.80 -5.98 -16.48
N ILE A 47 -11.09 -6.12 -15.19
CA ILE A 47 -11.12 -7.39 -14.48
C ILE A 47 -12.59 -7.79 -14.35
N ILE A 48 -12.93 -8.96 -14.87
CA ILE A 48 -14.30 -9.47 -14.87
C ILE A 48 -14.29 -10.87 -14.23
N SER A 49 -15.26 -11.10 -13.36
CA SER A 49 -15.54 -12.43 -12.81
C SER A 49 -17.04 -12.60 -12.64
N VAL A 50 -17.54 -13.79 -12.99
CA VAL A 50 -18.95 -14.15 -12.93
C VAL A 50 -19.14 -15.44 -12.14
N GLU A 51 -20.15 -15.47 -11.28
CA GLU A 51 -20.62 -16.67 -10.60
C GLU A 51 -22.06 -16.95 -11.04
N GLY A 52 -22.25 -18.02 -11.81
CA GLY A 52 -23.52 -18.29 -12.48
C GLY A 52 -23.87 -17.17 -13.46
N THR A 53 -24.99 -16.49 -13.25
CA THR A 53 -25.44 -15.33 -14.05
C THR A 53 -25.06 -13.98 -13.43
N LYS A 54 -24.44 -13.97 -12.24
CA LYS A 54 -24.14 -12.75 -11.49
C LYS A 54 -22.68 -12.35 -11.71
N ALA A 55 -22.45 -11.10 -12.14
CA ALA A 55 -21.12 -10.52 -12.09
C ALA A 55 -20.72 -10.24 -10.64
N VAL A 56 -19.63 -10.87 -10.20
CA VAL A 56 -19.06 -10.67 -8.86
C VAL A 56 -17.90 -9.68 -8.89
N ILE A 57 -17.21 -9.54 -10.03
CA ILE A 57 -16.22 -8.49 -10.27
C ILE A 57 -16.51 -7.84 -11.62
N ASN A 58 -16.53 -6.51 -11.64
CA ASN A 58 -16.60 -5.74 -12.87
C ASN A 58 -15.79 -4.45 -12.74
N SER A 59 -14.48 -4.59 -12.65
CA SER A 59 -13.57 -3.51 -12.28
C SER A 59 -12.82 -2.98 -13.50
N THR A 60 -12.82 -1.67 -13.70
CA THR A 60 -12.02 -1.02 -14.76
C THR A 60 -10.65 -0.66 -14.21
N ILE A 61 -9.60 -1.11 -14.88
CA ILE A 61 -8.22 -0.84 -14.44
C ILE A 61 -7.87 0.60 -14.79
N THR A 62 -7.27 1.31 -13.85
CA THR A 62 -6.79 2.68 -14.04
C THR A 62 -5.28 2.76 -13.77
N PRO A 63 -4.56 3.75 -14.35
CA PRO A 63 -3.10 3.83 -14.20
C PRO A 63 -2.63 3.96 -12.74
N ASN A 64 -3.47 4.54 -11.88
CA ASN A 64 -3.16 4.76 -10.46
C ASN A 64 -3.64 3.61 -9.55
N MET A 65 -4.27 2.59 -10.13
CA MET A 65 -4.74 1.44 -9.37
C MET A 65 -3.56 0.61 -8.85
N THR A 66 -3.66 0.15 -7.61
CA THR A 66 -2.63 -0.68 -6.98
C THR A 66 -3.25 -1.95 -6.44
N PHE A 67 -2.63 -3.08 -6.77
CA PHE A 67 -2.91 -4.36 -6.15
C PHE A 67 -1.93 -4.58 -4.99
N THR A 68 -2.46 -4.79 -3.79
CA THR A 68 -1.69 -4.96 -2.56
C THR A 68 -1.84 -6.39 -2.07
N GLN A 69 -0.72 -7.09 -1.91
CA GLN A 69 -0.68 -8.41 -1.28
C GLN A 69 -0.73 -8.23 0.24
N THR A 70 -1.69 -8.89 0.90
CA THR A 70 -1.89 -8.77 2.36
C THR A 70 -1.71 -10.09 3.10
N SER A 71 -1.60 -11.21 2.38
CA SER A 71 -1.07 -12.47 2.91
C SER A 71 -0.42 -13.29 1.80
N GLN A 72 0.12 -14.46 2.13
CA GLN A 72 0.78 -15.38 1.17
C GLN A 72 -0.12 -15.80 -0.01
N LYS A 73 -1.45 -15.82 0.18
CA LYS A 73 -2.40 -16.27 -0.84
C LYS A 73 -3.57 -15.31 -1.02
N PHE A 74 -3.44 -14.08 -0.52
CA PHE A 74 -4.50 -13.09 -0.59
C PHE A 74 -3.96 -11.73 -0.99
N GLY A 75 -4.66 -11.09 -1.92
CA GLY A 75 -4.40 -9.70 -2.29
C GLY A 75 -5.69 -8.95 -2.59
N GLN A 76 -5.58 -7.64 -2.67
CA GLN A 76 -6.71 -6.74 -2.81
C GLN A 76 -6.38 -5.52 -3.67
N TRP A 77 -7.42 -4.88 -4.22
CA TRP A 77 -7.30 -3.55 -4.83
C TRP A 77 -8.57 -2.73 -4.58
N SER A 78 -8.41 -1.41 -4.57
CA SER A 78 -9.52 -0.47 -4.44
C SER A 78 -9.98 -0.01 -5.82
N ASP A 79 -11.27 -0.13 -6.10
CA ASP A 79 -11.91 0.46 -7.28
C ASP A 79 -12.78 1.64 -6.85
N VAL A 80 -12.26 2.85 -7.09
CA VAL A 80 -12.93 4.10 -6.75
C VAL A 80 -14.23 4.27 -7.55
N ARG A 81 -14.28 3.82 -8.81
CA ARG A 81 -15.47 3.95 -9.66
C ARG A 81 -16.59 3.05 -9.16
N ALA A 82 -16.25 1.83 -8.73
CA ALA A 82 -17.22 0.91 -8.13
C ALA A 82 -17.45 1.17 -6.62
N ASN A 83 -16.74 2.13 -6.02
CA ASN A 83 -16.76 2.44 -4.58
C ASN A 83 -16.63 1.19 -3.68
N THR A 84 -15.75 0.28 -4.07
CA THR A 84 -15.55 -1.00 -3.37
C THR A 84 -14.09 -1.41 -3.38
N VAL A 85 -13.73 -2.29 -2.45
CA VAL A 85 -12.41 -2.94 -2.43
C VAL A 85 -12.66 -4.42 -2.70
N TYR A 86 -12.01 -4.93 -3.75
CA TYR A 86 -12.04 -6.33 -4.11
C TYR A 86 -10.88 -7.06 -3.45
N GLY A 87 -11.13 -8.26 -2.95
CA GLY A 87 -10.14 -9.18 -2.41
C GLY A 87 -10.21 -10.51 -3.12
N LEU A 88 -9.05 -11.12 -3.36
CA LEU A 88 -8.91 -12.42 -4.01
C LEU A 88 -8.09 -13.37 -3.14
N GLY A 89 -8.66 -14.53 -2.84
CA GLY A 89 -7.98 -15.65 -2.20
C GLY A 89 -7.64 -16.75 -3.20
N PHE A 90 -6.35 -17.02 -3.40
CA PHE A 90 -5.82 -17.97 -4.37
C PHE A 90 -5.54 -19.35 -3.74
N ALA A 91 -5.48 -20.40 -4.56
CA ALA A 91 -5.16 -21.74 -4.07
C ALA A 91 -3.68 -21.86 -3.67
N SER A 92 -2.80 -21.17 -4.40
CA SER A 92 -1.35 -21.13 -4.17
C SER A 92 -0.76 -19.72 -4.24
N GLU A 93 0.43 -19.54 -3.64
CA GLU A 93 1.22 -18.30 -3.74
C GLU A 93 1.63 -18.02 -5.19
N ALA A 94 1.97 -19.06 -5.97
CA ALA A 94 2.37 -18.91 -7.36
C ALA A 94 1.27 -18.28 -8.24
N GLU A 95 0.00 -18.63 -8.01
CA GLU A 95 -1.14 -18.03 -8.70
C GLU A 95 -1.33 -16.55 -8.33
N LEU A 96 -1.16 -16.21 -7.05
CA LEU A 96 -1.17 -14.83 -6.58
C LEU A 96 -0.07 -14.01 -7.28
N THR A 97 1.16 -14.51 -7.30
CA THR A 97 2.30 -13.84 -7.94
C THR A 97 2.03 -13.62 -9.43
N LYS A 98 1.52 -14.63 -10.14
CA LYS A 98 1.15 -14.52 -11.56
C LYS A 98 0.05 -13.48 -11.80
N PHE A 99 -0.94 -13.41 -10.91
CA PHE A 99 -1.99 -12.39 -10.99
C PHE A 99 -1.42 -10.99 -10.79
N VAL A 100 -0.50 -10.81 -9.83
CA VAL A 100 0.17 -9.53 -9.57
C VAL A 100 0.95 -9.06 -10.79
N GLU A 101 1.72 -9.93 -11.42
CA GLU A 101 2.47 -9.63 -12.65
C GLU A 101 1.53 -9.17 -13.77
N LYS A 102 0.44 -9.93 -14.01
CA LYS A 102 -0.55 -9.58 -15.03
C LYS A 102 -1.29 -8.28 -14.72
N PHE A 103 -1.56 -8.00 -13.44
CA PHE A 103 -2.15 -6.72 -13.03
C PHE A 103 -1.23 -5.55 -13.39
N GLN A 104 0.08 -5.65 -13.15
CA GLN A 104 1.04 -4.60 -13.51
C GLN A 104 1.16 -4.42 -15.03
N GLU A 105 1.24 -5.53 -15.78
CA GLU A 105 1.29 -5.50 -17.26
C GLU A 105 0.08 -4.77 -17.85
N VAL A 106 -1.12 -5.12 -17.39
CA VAL A 106 -2.37 -4.50 -17.87
C VAL A 106 -2.49 -3.04 -17.42
N LYS A 107 -1.98 -2.70 -16.24
CA LYS A 107 -1.94 -1.30 -15.77
C LYS A 107 -1.02 -0.44 -16.65
N GLU A 108 0.16 -0.92 -17.02
CA GLU A 108 1.05 -0.20 -17.95
C GLU A 108 0.44 -0.13 -19.37
N ALA A 109 -0.22 -1.19 -19.84
CA ALA A 109 -0.96 -1.15 -21.09
C ALA A 109 -2.08 -0.09 -21.07
N THR A 110 -2.77 0.07 -19.93
CA THR A 110 -3.78 1.12 -19.73
C THR A 110 -3.17 2.52 -19.83
N LYS A 111 -1.99 2.73 -19.24
CA LYS A 111 -1.26 4.01 -19.32
C LYS A 111 -0.87 4.35 -20.76
N ASN A 112 -0.46 3.34 -21.54
CA ASN A 112 -0.12 3.52 -22.96
C ASN A 112 -1.36 3.81 -23.81
N ALA A 113 -2.47 3.10 -23.59
CA ALA A 113 -3.73 3.34 -24.29
C ALA A 113 -4.28 4.76 -24.06
N MET A 114 -4.10 5.32 -22.84
CA MET A 114 -4.45 6.71 -22.54
C MET A 114 -3.55 7.74 -23.25
N LYS A 115 -2.25 7.47 -23.37
CA LYS A 115 -1.32 8.37 -24.09
C LYS A 115 -1.61 8.46 -25.58
N SER A 116 -2.01 7.35 -26.21
CA SER A 116 -2.41 7.33 -27.62
C SER A 116 -3.74 8.03 -27.89
N ALA A 117 -4.59 8.22 -26.87
CA ALA A 117 -5.87 8.93 -27.00
C ALA A 117 -5.75 10.47 -26.86
N ASN A 118 -4.60 10.99 -26.43
CA ASN A 118 -4.37 12.43 -26.22
C ASN A 118 -4.28 13.27 -27.52
N GLY A 119 -4.49 12.66 -28.69
CA GLY A 119 -4.65 13.34 -29.99
C GLY A 119 -6.10 13.67 -30.37
N SER A 120 -7.09 13.28 -29.58
CA SER A 120 -8.51 13.54 -29.85
C SER A 120 -9.26 13.84 -28.55
N ASN A 121 -9.90 15.01 -28.49
CA ASN A 121 -10.71 15.51 -27.38
C ASN A 121 -11.36 14.42 -26.52
N ALA A 122 -10.89 14.28 -25.28
CA ALA A 122 -11.39 13.31 -24.33
C ALA A 122 -12.74 13.77 -23.75
N VAL A 123 -13.82 13.14 -24.23
CA VAL A 123 -15.07 13.02 -23.48
C VAL A 123 -14.82 12.04 -22.33
N THR A 124 -15.04 12.48 -21.10
CA THR A 124 -15.10 11.61 -19.91
C THR A 124 -16.20 10.56 -20.12
N PRO A 125 -15.89 9.24 -20.15
CA PRO A 125 -16.94 8.24 -20.28
C PRO A 125 -17.66 8.08 -18.93
N THR A 126 -18.81 8.75 -18.81
CA THR A 126 -19.93 8.29 -18.00
C THR A 126 -20.56 7.10 -18.73
N THR A 127 -20.56 5.92 -18.11
CA THR A 127 -21.42 4.83 -18.56
C THR A 127 -22.27 4.39 -17.38
N SER A 128 -23.57 4.64 -17.51
CA SER A 128 -24.64 4.09 -16.69
C SER A 128 -24.66 2.57 -16.85
N ALA A 129 -24.61 1.85 -15.73
CA ALA A 129 -25.16 0.51 -15.61
C ALA A 129 -25.30 0.17 -14.12
N ASN A 130 -26.37 0.68 -13.51
CA ASN A 130 -26.97 0.03 -12.35
C ASN A 130 -27.60 -1.28 -12.83
N THR A 131 -27.09 -2.42 -12.36
CA THR A 131 -27.87 -3.65 -12.32
C THR A 131 -27.66 -4.30 -10.95
N SER A 132 -28.61 -4.01 -10.04
CA SER A 132 -28.95 -4.87 -8.92
C SER A 132 -30.47 -4.80 -8.72
N PRO A 133 -31.12 -5.91 -8.34
CA PRO A 133 -32.54 -6.10 -8.51
C PRO A 133 -33.32 -5.38 -7.40
N ILE A 134 -34.31 -4.56 -7.77
CA ILE A 134 -35.30 -4.08 -6.82
C ILE A 134 -36.52 -4.98 -6.89
N SER A 135 -36.79 -5.64 -5.77
CA SER A 135 -38.05 -6.33 -5.48
C SER A 135 -39.15 -5.27 -5.38
N GLY A 136 -40.30 -5.56 -5.98
CA GLY A 136 -41.28 -4.55 -6.39
C GLY A 136 -42.14 -3.93 -5.31
N ARG A 137 -42.73 -2.78 -5.67
CA ARG A 137 -44.15 -2.48 -5.51
C ARG A 137 -44.54 -1.31 -6.42
N ALA A 138 -45.72 -1.45 -7.02
CA ALA A 138 -46.33 -0.56 -7.98
C ALA A 138 -46.67 0.84 -7.40
N ILE A 139 -46.76 1.87 -8.25
CA ILE A 139 -48.01 2.50 -8.74
C ILE A 139 -47.66 3.71 -9.65
N GLY A 140 -48.21 3.67 -10.86
CA GLY A 140 -48.77 4.76 -11.68
C GLY A 140 -48.15 6.16 -11.68
N ALA A 141 -47.73 6.63 -12.87
CA ALA A 141 -48.48 7.63 -13.65
C ALA A 141 -47.72 7.98 -14.93
N MET A 142 -48.49 8.19 -15.99
CA MET A 142 -48.06 8.62 -17.32
C MET A 142 -47.64 10.10 -17.28
N GLN A 143 -46.66 10.51 -18.11
CA GLN A 143 -46.94 11.48 -19.18
C GLN A 143 -45.76 11.62 -20.16
N ASN A 144 -46.16 11.67 -21.42
CA ASN A 144 -45.44 11.92 -22.65
C ASN A 144 -45.20 13.43 -22.83
N ASP A 145 -44.03 13.87 -23.33
CA ASP A 145 -43.99 14.63 -24.60
C ASP A 145 -42.56 14.93 -25.10
N ASN A 146 -42.47 15.02 -26.42
CA ASN A 146 -41.29 15.14 -27.25
C ASN A 146 -41.40 16.43 -28.08
N THR A 147 -40.47 17.39 -27.97
CA THR A 147 -40.28 18.44 -28.98
C THR A 147 -38.81 18.87 -29.10
N ALA A 148 -38.44 19.13 -30.35
CA ALA A 148 -37.10 19.26 -30.91
C ALA A 148 -36.51 20.71 -30.87
N ILE A 149 -35.16 20.81 -30.81
CA ILE A 149 -34.20 21.71 -31.53
C ILE A 149 -34.39 23.25 -31.34
N ASP A 150 -33.44 24.14 -30.99
CA ASP A 150 -32.03 24.41 -31.42
C ASP A 150 -31.34 25.43 -30.45
N PRO A 151 -30.07 25.92 -30.64
CA PRO A 151 -29.11 26.10 -29.54
C PRO A 151 -28.36 27.45 -29.58
N HIS A 152 -28.63 28.39 -28.67
CA HIS A 152 -27.67 29.46 -28.35
C HIS A 152 -28.11 30.12 -27.06
N THR A 153 -27.25 30.07 -26.03
CA THR A 153 -26.91 31.16 -25.09
C THR A 153 -26.19 30.51 -23.91
N VAL A 154 -24.89 30.77 -23.79
CA VAL A 154 -24.05 30.33 -22.66
C VAL A 154 -24.08 31.46 -21.64
N GLU A 155 -24.80 31.26 -20.54
CA GLU A 155 -24.79 32.16 -19.39
C GLU A 155 -24.37 31.35 -18.15
N PRO A 156 -23.31 31.74 -17.41
CA PRO A 156 -22.87 31.01 -16.23
C PRO A 156 -23.75 31.34 -15.02
N PRO A 157 -24.18 30.35 -14.20
CA PRO A 157 -24.91 30.64 -12.98
C PRO A 157 -24.00 31.27 -11.91
N ASN A 158 -24.44 32.44 -11.47
CA ASN A 158 -23.94 33.24 -10.36
C ASN A 158 -24.11 32.49 -9.03
N MET A 159 -23.02 32.21 -8.32
CA MET A 159 -23.04 31.60 -6.98
C MET A 159 -23.17 32.71 -5.92
N SER A 160 -24.41 33.09 -5.64
CA SER A 160 -24.73 33.99 -4.52
C SER A 160 -24.77 33.20 -3.22
N ASN A 161 -23.83 33.53 -2.34
CA ASN A 161 -23.66 32.99 -1.00
C ASN A 161 -24.71 33.60 -0.07
N THR A 162 -25.66 32.80 0.42
CA THR A 162 -26.42 33.11 1.65
C THR A 162 -26.73 31.80 2.37
N ASN A 163 -26.14 31.59 3.55
CA ASN A 163 -26.90 31.51 4.80
C ASN A 163 -25.94 31.30 5.99
N THR A 164 -25.92 32.27 6.89
CA THR A 164 -25.41 32.18 8.26
C THR A 164 -26.59 31.88 9.19
N GLN A 165 -26.44 30.94 10.13
CA GLN A 165 -26.85 31.02 11.56
C GLN A 165 -27.28 29.65 12.16
N ASN A 166 -26.43 29.13 13.05
CA ASN A 166 -26.72 28.62 14.42
C ASN A 166 -25.38 28.08 14.98
N ALA A 167 -24.64 28.83 15.81
CA ALA A 167 -24.68 28.88 17.30
C ALA A 167 -24.41 27.49 17.93
N ASN A 168 -23.46 27.23 18.85
CA ASN A 168 -22.72 28.06 19.80
C ASN A 168 -21.44 27.27 20.29
N PRO A 169 -20.55 27.87 21.11
CA PRO A 169 -19.18 27.47 21.35
C PRO A 169 -18.99 26.66 22.65
N ASP A 170 -17.94 25.84 22.69
CA ASP A 170 -17.19 25.61 23.92
C ASP A 170 -15.71 25.31 23.59
N SER A 171 -14.82 25.97 24.33
CA SER A 171 -13.35 25.94 24.20
C SER A 171 -12.75 24.79 25.06
N PRO A 172 -11.42 24.48 25.12
CA PRO A 172 -10.29 25.35 24.78
C PRO A 172 -9.09 24.72 24.04
N SER A 173 -8.40 25.63 23.36
CA SER A 173 -7.02 25.52 22.89
C SER A 173 -6.04 25.10 23.99
N HIS A 174 -5.13 24.17 23.69
CA HIS A 174 -3.84 24.07 24.38
C HIS A 174 -2.68 24.27 23.40
N LYS A 175 -1.80 25.16 23.84
CA LYS A 175 -0.65 25.72 23.14
C LYS A 175 0.40 24.67 22.82
N LEU A 176 1.01 24.86 21.65
CA LEU A 176 2.28 24.29 21.22
C LEU A 176 3.38 24.64 22.25
N LEU A 177 4.15 23.63 22.66
CA LEU A 177 5.46 23.82 23.29
C LEU A 177 6.53 23.21 22.38
N ASN A 178 7.44 24.10 21.99
CA ASN A 178 8.62 23.91 21.18
C ASN A 178 9.69 23.17 22.00
N THR A 179 10.29 22.12 21.44
CA THR A 179 11.42 21.39 22.04
C THR A 179 12.73 21.95 21.51
N SER A 180 13.60 22.43 22.41
CA SER A 180 15.01 22.68 22.14
C SER A 180 15.88 22.20 23.30
N ASP A 181 16.91 21.45 22.91
CA ASP A 181 18.14 20.97 23.54
C ASP A 181 18.45 21.20 25.03
N GLY A 182 18.97 20.12 25.66
CA GLY A 182 19.73 20.16 26.91
C GLY A 182 20.02 18.77 27.52
N LYS A 183 21.24 18.25 27.33
CA LYS A 183 21.91 17.20 28.14
C LYS A 183 22.46 17.89 29.43
N PRO A 184 22.66 17.29 30.65
CA PRO A 184 23.28 15.97 30.93
C PRO A 184 22.84 15.16 32.20
N ASP A 185 23.37 13.93 32.26
CA ASP A 185 23.89 13.10 33.38
C ASP A 185 23.04 12.42 34.50
N ILE A 186 23.34 11.10 34.59
CA ILE A 186 23.56 10.19 35.75
C ILE A 186 22.44 9.92 36.77
N GLY A 187 22.15 8.62 36.96
CA GLY A 187 21.60 8.09 38.21
C GLY A 187 21.01 6.68 38.08
N SER A 188 21.77 5.68 38.54
CA SER A 188 21.32 4.29 38.73
C SER A 188 20.20 4.17 39.76
N ALA A 189 19.31 3.19 39.58
CA ALA A 189 18.92 2.19 40.59
C ALA A 189 17.56 1.55 40.26
N THR A 190 17.58 0.23 40.11
CA THR A 190 16.46 -0.67 40.38
C THR A 190 15.98 -0.51 41.84
N PRO A 191 14.72 -0.85 42.15
CA PRO A 191 14.52 -2.16 42.77
C PRO A 191 13.17 -2.84 42.42
N SER A 192 13.20 -4.18 42.46
CA SER A 192 12.03 -5.06 42.66
C SER A 192 11.31 -4.74 43.98
N PRO A 193 10.07 -5.23 44.16
CA PRO A 193 9.88 -6.19 45.26
C PRO A 193 8.88 -7.34 44.97
N GLN A 194 9.14 -8.46 45.65
CA GLN A 194 8.27 -9.63 45.90
C GLN A 194 7.20 -9.30 46.98
N PRO A 195 6.25 -10.22 47.29
CA PRO A 195 4.90 -9.88 47.69
C PRO A 195 4.70 -9.88 49.21
N THR A 196 3.72 -9.09 49.66
CA THR A 196 3.15 -9.18 51.00
C THR A 196 1.72 -9.70 50.91
N ASN A 197 1.44 -10.66 51.78
CA ASN A 197 0.17 -11.35 51.94
C ASN A 197 -0.55 -10.75 53.15
N VAL A 198 -1.75 -10.17 53.00
CA VAL A 198 -2.77 -10.03 54.08
C VAL A 198 -4.11 -9.55 53.51
N GLY A 199 -5.19 -10.30 53.79
CA GLY A 199 -6.41 -9.75 54.39
C GLY A 199 -7.60 -9.32 53.52
N ALA A 200 -8.51 -10.27 53.28
CA ALA A 200 -9.98 -10.19 53.39
C ALA A 200 -10.78 -9.05 52.70
N GLY A 201 -11.69 -9.44 51.79
CA GLY A 201 -12.83 -8.65 51.34
C GLY A 201 -13.71 -9.46 50.37
N ASP A 202 -14.96 -9.67 50.78
CA ASP A 202 -15.89 -10.71 50.34
C ASP A 202 -16.76 -10.33 49.11
N LEU A 203 -17.38 -11.35 48.50
CA LEU A 203 -18.63 -11.36 47.71
C LEU A 203 -18.65 -11.23 46.17
N ARG A 204 -19.12 -12.36 45.57
CA ARG A 204 -20.03 -12.55 44.39
C ARG A 204 -19.44 -12.33 42.98
N GLY A 205 -19.55 -13.24 42.01
CA GLY A 205 -20.20 -14.56 41.87
C GLY A 205 -20.12 -15.00 40.40
N GLY A 206 -20.22 -16.31 40.12
CA GLY A 206 -20.35 -16.86 38.75
C GLY A 206 -19.60 -18.17 38.53
N GLY A 207 -20.17 -19.28 39.00
CA GLY A 207 -19.57 -20.61 38.90
C GLY A 207 -19.74 -21.28 37.54
N VAL A 208 -18.80 -22.18 37.23
CA VAL A 208 -19.00 -23.33 36.34
C VAL A 208 -18.55 -24.58 37.10
N THR A 209 -19.48 -25.53 37.19
CA THR A 209 -19.42 -26.80 37.91
C THR A 209 -18.43 -27.78 37.27
N ILE A 210 -17.58 -28.44 38.08
CA ILE A 210 -17.15 -29.82 37.79
C ILE A 210 -17.27 -30.63 39.09
N SER A 211 -18.12 -31.64 38.99
CA SER A 211 -18.43 -32.63 40.01
C SER A 211 -17.26 -33.60 40.16
N SER A 212 -16.82 -33.86 41.40
CA SER A 212 -16.19 -35.13 41.78
C SER A 212 -16.32 -35.30 43.29
N GLY A 213 -17.47 -35.82 43.69
CA GLY A 213 -17.70 -36.34 45.04
C GLY A 213 -17.28 -37.80 45.08
N GLY A 214 -16.29 -38.10 45.91
CA GLY A 214 -15.83 -39.46 46.22
C GLY A 214 -15.09 -39.46 47.54
N SER A 215 -15.85 -39.41 48.62
CA SER A 215 -15.37 -39.59 49.99
C SER A 215 -14.93 -41.04 50.20
N ILE A 216 -13.70 -41.27 50.65
CA ILE A 216 -13.34 -42.44 51.45
C ILE A 216 -12.32 -42.03 52.50
N VAL A 217 -12.74 -42.20 53.75
CA VAL A 217 -11.94 -42.11 54.97
C VAL A 217 -11.04 -43.34 55.05
N GLY A 218 -9.75 -43.17 55.37
CA GLY A 218 -8.85 -44.30 55.60
C GLY A 218 -7.44 -43.87 56.02
N MET A 219 -7.18 -43.88 57.32
CA MET A 219 -5.87 -43.76 57.93
C MET A 219 -4.84 -44.70 57.28
N HIS A 220 -3.71 -44.14 56.81
CA HIS A 220 -2.39 -44.77 56.91
C HIS A 220 -1.31 -43.69 56.70
N THR A 221 -0.52 -43.45 57.74
CA THR A 221 0.74 -42.72 57.67
C THR A 221 1.77 -43.60 56.99
N GLY A 222 2.11 -43.30 55.73
CA GLY A 222 3.21 -43.94 55.01
C GLY A 222 4.09 -42.88 54.31
N PRO A 223 5.41 -43.06 54.16
CA PRO A 223 6.32 -42.01 53.67
C PRO A 223 6.16 -41.62 52.19
N GLY A 224 5.18 -42.17 51.47
CA GLY A 224 5.03 -42.03 50.02
C GLY A 224 4.16 -40.86 49.54
N ALA A 225 3.39 -40.21 50.43
CA ALA A 225 2.46 -39.15 50.02
C ALA A 225 3.15 -37.83 49.60
N GLY A 226 4.35 -37.56 50.14
CA GLY A 226 5.14 -36.36 49.82
C GLY A 226 5.67 -36.33 48.39
N ALA A 227 6.04 -37.49 47.83
CA ALA A 227 6.63 -37.59 46.49
C ALA A 227 5.64 -37.20 45.38
N THR A 228 4.37 -37.58 45.52
CA THR A 228 3.29 -37.23 44.56
C THR A 228 2.89 -35.76 44.65
N ALA A 229 2.83 -35.20 45.86
CA ALA A 229 2.55 -33.77 46.04
C ALA A 229 3.70 -32.89 45.51
N GLU A 230 4.96 -33.30 45.74
CA GLU A 230 6.13 -32.62 45.17
C GLU A 230 6.20 -32.75 43.64
N GLN A 231 5.85 -33.90 43.07
CA GLN A 231 5.77 -34.07 41.61
C GLN A 231 4.68 -33.18 41.00
N GLN A 232 3.53 -33.07 41.65
CA GLN A 232 2.45 -32.21 41.19
C GLN A 232 2.83 -30.72 41.27
N LEU A 233 3.47 -30.30 42.36
CA LEU A 233 4.00 -28.94 42.49
C LEU A 233 5.10 -28.65 41.46
N LYS A 234 5.99 -29.60 41.16
CA LYS A 234 6.99 -29.46 40.08
C LYS A 234 6.33 -29.28 38.72
N TYR A 235 5.34 -30.10 38.39
CA TYR A 235 4.61 -29.98 37.13
C TYR A 235 3.89 -28.64 37.01
N GLU A 236 3.22 -28.20 38.08
CA GLU A 236 2.52 -26.93 38.11
C GLU A 236 3.49 -25.74 38.05
N ASN A 237 4.67 -25.83 38.67
CA ASN A 237 5.72 -24.83 38.58
C ASN A 237 6.27 -24.71 37.14
N GLU A 238 6.53 -25.82 36.46
CA GLU A 238 6.95 -25.82 35.06
C GLU A 238 5.86 -25.27 34.14
N ARG A 239 4.58 -25.62 34.37
CA ARG A 239 3.46 -25.03 33.63
C ARG A 239 3.38 -23.52 33.81
N LEU A 240 3.54 -23.03 35.05
CA LEU A 240 3.53 -21.59 35.35
C LEU A 240 4.74 -20.87 34.74
N LYS A 241 5.92 -21.48 34.70
CA LYS A 241 7.09 -20.95 33.99
C LYS A 241 6.83 -20.82 32.49
N MET A 242 6.24 -21.84 31.87
CA MET A 242 5.88 -21.78 30.44
C MET A 242 4.84 -20.68 30.18
N ALA A 243 3.83 -20.55 31.04
CA ALA A 243 2.82 -19.49 30.93
C ALA A 243 3.44 -18.09 31.10
N LEU A 244 4.38 -17.92 32.03
CA LEU A 244 5.09 -16.65 32.23
C LEU A 244 5.97 -16.30 31.02
N ALA A 245 6.72 -17.26 30.49
CA ALA A 245 7.52 -17.08 29.29
C ALA A 245 6.65 -16.66 28.09
N GLN A 246 5.47 -17.29 27.93
CA GLN A 246 4.49 -16.94 26.91
C GLN A 246 3.90 -15.54 27.13
N SER A 247 3.61 -15.16 28.38
CA SER A 247 3.13 -13.82 28.73
C SER A 247 4.17 -12.74 28.42
N CYS A 248 5.45 -12.98 28.71
CA CYS A 248 6.54 -12.07 28.37
C CYS A 248 6.69 -11.92 26.84
N ALA A 249 6.57 -13.02 26.09
CA ALA A 249 6.60 -12.98 24.62
C ALA A 249 5.42 -12.18 24.06
N ASN A 250 4.24 -12.34 24.65
CA ASN A 250 3.05 -11.56 24.30
C ASN A 250 3.27 -10.06 24.60
N ALA A 251 3.76 -9.70 25.79
CA ALA A 251 4.04 -8.31 26.14
C ALA A 251 4.97 -7.64 25.11
N LYS A 252 6.05 -8.33 24.71
CA LYS A 252 6.98 -7.84 23.69
C LYS A 252 6.32 -7.69 22.32
N LYS A 253 5.39 -8.57 21.95
CA LYS A 253 4.60 -8.42 20.71
C LYS A 253 3.75 -7.15 20.74
N TRP A 254 3.07 -6.88 21.85
CA TRP A 254 2.27 -5.65 22.01
C TRP A 254 3.14 -4.39 21.97
N GLU A 255 4.33 -4.42 22.56
CA GLU A 255 5.30 -3.32 22.48
C GLU A 255 5.72 -3.01 21.04
N ILE A 256 6.02 -4.05 20.25
CA ILE A 256 6.40 -3.90 18.83
C ILE A 256 5.22 -3.36 18.02
N GLU A 257 4.02 -3.87 18.25
CA GLU A 257 2.81 -3.41 17.55
C GLU A 257 2.49 -1.95 17.88
N LEU A 258 2.64 -1.55 19.14
CA LEU A 258 2.49 -0.17 19.57
C LEU A 258 3.52 0.76 18.90
N ALA A 259 4.79 0.34 18.84
CA ALA A 259 5.84 1.10 18.16
C ALA A 259 5.54 1.25 16.66
N THR A 260 5.06 0.19 16.02
CA THR A 260 4.67 0.17 14.61
C THR A 260 3.48 1.11 14.35
N LEU A 261 2.46 1.07 15.21
CA LEU A 261 1.30 1.97 15.12
C LEU A 261 1.70 3.44 15.31
N LYS A 262 2.60 3.74 16.25
CA LYS A 262 3.16 5.09 16.42
C LYS A 262 3.88 5.57 15.17
N ASN A 263 4.71 4.73 14.57
CA ASN A 263 5.41 5.08 13.33
C ASN A 263 4.43 5.33 12.17
N ASN A 264 3.43 4.47 12.01
CA ASN A 264 2.39 4.65 11.01
C ASN A 264 1.59 5.94 11.22
N ASN A 265 1.28 6.30 12.47
CA ASN A 265 0.57 7.53 12.78
C ASN A 265 1.38 8.79 12.40
N ILE A 266 2.69 8.78 12.64
CA ILE A 266 3.60 9.84 12.19
C ILE A 266 3.57 9.95 10.66
N ARG A 267 3.74 8.82 9.95
CA ARG A 267 3.72 8.80 8.48
C ARG A 267 2.42 9.33 7.90
N LEU A 268 1.27 8.92 8.46
CA LEU A 268 -0.04 9.42 8.03
C LEU A 268 -0.18 10.92 8.28
N THR A 269 0.33 11.41 9.42
CA THR A 269 0.31 12.84 9.73
C THR A 269 1.16 13.64 8.75
N SER A 270 2.36 13.17 8.41
CA SER A 270 3.21 13.80 7.40
C SER A 270 2.58 13.78 6.01
N ALA A 271 1.99 12.66 5.59
CA ALA A 271 1.31 12.55 4.30
C ALA A 271 0.08 13.49 4.21
N LEU A 272 -0.64 13.67 5.33
CA LEU A 272 -1.76 14.62 5.39
C LEU A 272 -1.28 16.07 5.27
N GLN A 273 -0.18 16.43 5.96
CA GLN A 273 0.43 17.75 5.84
C GLN A 273 0.91 18.03 4.41
N GLU A 274 1.57 17.06 3.78
CA GLU A 274 2.02 17.15 2.40
C GLU A 274 0.84 17.28 1.42
N SER A 275 -0.23 16.49 1.61
CA SER A 275 -1.45 16.63 0.82
C SER A 275 -2.08 18.01 0.96
N THR A 276 -2.02 18.62 2.15
CA THR A 276 -2.54 19.97 2.39
C THR A 276 -1.69 21.01 1.67
N ALA A 277 -0.36 20.90 1.73
CA ALA A 277 0.56 21.76 0.99
C ALA A 277 0.36 21.66 -0.53
N ASN A 278 0.15 20.44 -1.05
CA ASN A 278 -0.11 20.21 -2.48
C ASN A 278 -1.41 20.89 -2.95
N VAL A 279 -2.46 20.90 -2.14
CA VAL A 279 -3.70 21.62 -2.46
C VAL A 279 -3.43 23.12 -2.61
N ASP A 280 -2.61 23.70 -1.73
CA ASP A 280 -2.27 25.12 -1.81
C ASP A 280 -1.34 25.45 -3.00
N GLU A 281 -0.43 24.54 -3.35
CA GLU A 281 0.37 24.63 -4.56
C GLU A 281 -0.51 24.62 -5.81
N TRP A 282 -1.48 23.71 -5.90
CA TRP A 282 -2.40 23.63 -7.03
C TRP A 282 -3.28 24.88 -7.15
N LYS A 283 -3.71 25.45 -6.01
CA LYS A 283 -4.42 26.74 -6.02
C LYS A 283 -3.54 27.86 -6.59
N ARG A 284 -2.25 27.89 -6.22
CA ARG A 284 -1.30 28.88 -6.75
C ARG A 284 -1.10 28.70 -8.25
N GLN A 285 -0.88 27.48 -8.70
CA GLN A 285 -0.75 27.16 -10.14
C GLN A 285 -2.01 27.55 -10.92
N LEU A 286 -3.20 27.26 -10.38
CA LEU A 286 -4.46 27.68 -10.99
C LEU A 286 -4.58 29.20 -11.09
N HIS A 287 -4.11 29.95 -10.08
CA HIS A 287 -4.09 31.41 -10.13
C HIS A 287 -3.17 31.91 -11.25
N THR A 288 -1.95 31.39 -11.34
CA THR A 288 -1.00 31.72 -12.41
C THR A 288 -1.58 31.42 -13.80
N TYR A 289 -2.23 30.27 -13.99
CA TYR A 289 -2.86 29.95 -15.28
C TYR A 289 -4.01 30.88 -15.62
N LYS A 290 -4.79 31.34 -14.63
CA LYS A 290 -5.84 32.35 -14.86
C LYS A 290 -5.23 33.68 -15.30
N GLU A 291 -4.14 34.11 -14.68
CA GLU A 291 -3.42 35.33 -15.06
C GLU A 291 -2.86 35.25 -16.48
N GLU A 292 -2.22 34.13 -16.84
CA GLU A 292 -1.71 33.87 -18.18
C GLU A 292 -2.84 33.86 -19.23
N ASN A 293 -3.98 33.24 -18.91
CA ASN A 293 -5.14 33.23 -19.81
C ASN A 293 -5.69 34.64 -20.05
N ILE A 294 -5.73 35.47 -19.00
CA ILE A 294 -6.13 36.88 -19.11
C ILE A 294 -5.09 37.65 -19.94
N ARG A 295 -3.79 37.40 -19.74
CA ARG A 295 -2.71 38.03 -20.51
C ARG A 295 -2.84 37.72 -22.00
N LEU A 296 -2.99 36.44 -22.36
CA LEU A 296 -3.16 35.99 -23.74
C LEU A 296 -4.43 36.56 -24.39
N LYS A 297 -5.54 36.65 -23.64
CA LYS A 297 -6.75 37.31 -24.12
C LYS A 297 -6.52 38.78 -24.44
N ARG A 298 -5.84 39.53 -23.57
CA ARG A 298 -5.47 40.93 -23.84
C ARG A 298 -4.55 41.05 -25.06
N GLU A 299 -3.62 40.12 -25.23
CA GLU A 299 -2.70 40.09 -26.37
C GLU A 299 -3.44 39.81 -27.69
N MET A 300 -4.39 38.87 -27.69
CA MET A 300 -5.28 38.62 -28.82
C MET A 300 -6.15 39.83 -29.16
N ASP A 301 -6.71 40.50 -28.15
CA ASP A 301 -7.52 41.71 -28.35
C ASP A 301 -6.67 42.87 -28.90
N MET A 302 -5.43 43.04 -28.42
CA MET A 302 -4.48 44.03 -28.96
C MET A 302 -4.09 43.73 -30.41
N MET A 303 -3.84 42.47 -30.77
CA MET A 303 -3.58 42.08 -32.16
C MET A 303 -4.80 42.28 -33.06
N ARG A 304 -6.01 42.00 -32.55
CA ARG A 304 -7.27 42.22 -33.27
C ARG A 304 -7.55 43.71 -33.52
N VAL A 305 -7.20 44.59 -32.58
CA VAL A 305 -7.32 46.05 -32.72
C VAL A 305 -6.19 46.62 -33.60
N GLY A 306 -4.96 46.09 -33.49
CA GLY A 306 -3.82 46.49 -34.31
C GLY A 306 -3.94 46.11 -35.80
N GLY A 307 -4.64 45.02 -36.11
CA GLY A 307 -4.92 44.59 -37.48
C GLY A 307 -5.90 45.49 -38.25
N ALA A 308 -6.61 46.40 -37.58
CA ALA A 308 -7.57 47.30 -38.21
C ALA A 308 -6.97 48.67 -38.62
N ALA A 309 -5.74 48.99 -38.21
CA ALA A 309 -5.17 50.33 -38.38
C ALA A 309 -3.93 50.43 -39.28
N GLY A 310 -3.51 49.37 -39.97
CA GLY A 310 -2.26 49.37 -40.72
C GLY A 310 -2.32 48.67 -42.07
N ALA A 311 -2.70 49.40 -43.12
CA ALA A 311 -2.31 49.04 -44.48
C ALA A 311 -0.77 49.11 -44.59
N GLY A 312 -0.12 47.99 -44.93
CA GLY A 312 1.33 47.95 -45.15
C GLY A 312 1.89 46.54 -45.26
N ALA A 313 1.82 45.97 -46.46
CA ALA A 313 2.19 44.59 -46.82
C ALA A 313 3.71 44.28 -46.79
N ALA A 314 4.45 44.70 -45.76
CA ALA A 314 5.91 44.47 -45.71
C ALA A 314 6.47 44.02 -44.34
N ALA A 315 5.67 43.95 -43.27
CA ALA A 315 6.18 43.65 -41.92
C ALA A 315 5.93 42.21 -41.43
N GLY A 316 5.08 41.42 -42.11
CA GLY A 316 4.64 40.10 -41.64
C GLY A 316 5.63 38.95 -41.89
N THR A 317 6.62 39.12 -42.76
CA THR A 317 7.61 38.07 -43.08
C THR A 317 8.73 38.00 -42.04
N GLY A 318 9.12 39.13 -41.44
CA GLY A 318 10.23 39.18 -40.47
C GLY A 318 9.93 38.48 -39.15
N THR A 319 8.70 38.61 -38.62
CA THR A 319 8.29 37.95 -37.37
C THR A 319 8.09 36.44 -37.54
N GLU A 320 7.58 35.99 -38.68
CA GLU A 320 7.44 34.55 -38.95
C GLU A 320 8.80 33.88 -39.17
N ASP A 321 9.74 34.56 -39.86
CA ASP A 321 11.11 34.06 -40.02
C ASP A 321 11.90 34.06 -38.68
N GLU A 322 11.65 35.03 -37.80
CA GLU A 322 12.23 35.05 -36.44
C GLU A 322 11.70 33.89 -35.59
N LEU A 323 10.38 33.67 -35.58
CA LEU A 323 9.76 32.54 -34.87
C LEU A 323 10.23 31.19 -35.43
N ARG A 324 10.41 31.06 -36.74
CA ARG A 324 10.98 29.85 -37.36
C ARG A 324 12.42 29.62 -36.93
N ARG A 325 13.24 30.67 -36.84
CA ARG A 325 14.63 30.60 -36.37
C ARG A 325 14.69 30.21 -34.90
N GLU A 326 13.81 30.76 -34.06
CA GLU A 326 13.75 30.45 -32.63
C GLU A 326 13.24 29.02 -32.38
N VAL A 327 12.24 28.55 -33.13
CA VAL A 327 11.80 27.15 -33.10
C VAL A 327 12.93 26.20 -33.54
N ALA A 328 13.71 26.57 -34.56
CA ALA A 328 14.87 25.77 -34.98
C ALA A 328 15.96 25.73 -33.90
N ALA A 329 16.24 26.87 -33.25
CA ALA A 329 17.21 26.97 -32.15
C ALA A 329 16.76 26.16 -30.92
N LEU A 330 15.49 26.22 -30.55
CA LEU A 330 14.93 25.44 -29.43
C LEU A 330 14.93 23.94 -29.72
N LYS A 331 14.67 23.53 -30.97
CA LYS A 331 14.78 22.13 -31.39
C LYS A 331 16.23 21.64 -31.30
N ALA A 332 17.19 22.40 -31.83
CA ALA A 332 18.61 22.05 -31.75
C ALA A 332 19.09 21.96 -30.28
N ARG A 333 18.65 22.87 -29.41
CA ARG A 333 18.94 22.82 -27.98
C ARG A 333 18.33 21.59 -27.31
N THR A 334 17.12 21.21 -27.68
CA THR A 334 16.44 20.02 -27.14
C THR A 334 17.16 18.74 -27.58
N GLU A 335 17.58 18.65 -28.85
CA GLU A 335 18.37 17.53 -29.37
C GLU A 335 19.74 17.44 -28.69
N GLN A 336 20.40 18.58 -28.47
CA GLN A 336 21.66 18.64 -27.73
C GLN A 336 21.49 18.15 -26.28
N GLN A 337 20.45 18.61 -25.58
CA GLN A 337 20.16 18.16 -24.22
C GLN A 337 19.81 16.67 -24.15
N GLN A 338 19.10 16.13 -25.16
CA GLN A 338 18.83 14.70 -25.25
C GLN A 338 20.11 13.88 -25.48
N ALA A 339 21.02 14.36 -26.34
CA ALA A 339 22.31 13.71 -26.58
C ALA A 339 23.20 13.71 -25.32
N GLU A 340 23.22 14.84 -24.60
CA GLU A 340 23.97 14.95 -23.34
C GLU A 340 23.40 14.03 -22.26
N LEU A 341 22.08 13.92 -22.14
CA LEU A 341 21.43 13.02 -21.20
C LEU A 341 21.73 11.54 -21.53
N LEU A 342 21.70 11.17 -22.81
CA LEU A 342 22.08 9.81 -23.24
C LEU A 342 23.55 9.51 -22.93
N GLN A 343 24.43 10.50 -23.10
CA GLN A 343 25.85 10.35 -22.78
C GLN A 343 26.07 10.17 -21.27
N GLN A 344 25.38 10.96 -20.44
CA GLN A 344 25.40 10.80 -18.99
C GLN A 344 24.85 9.44 -18.55
N GLU A 345 23.80 8.93 -19.20
CA GLU A 345 23.26 7.59 -18.92
C GLU A 345 24.29 6.49 -19.22
N LEU A 346 25.02 6.62 -20.33
CA LEU A 346 26.06 5.67 -20.72
C LEU A 346 27.28 5.71 -19.78
N GLU A 347 27.68 6.90 -19.35
CA GLU A 347 28.75 7.08 -18.36
C GLU A 347 28.34 6.49 -17.00
N LEU A 348 27.12 6.78 -16.54
CA LEU A 348 26.59 6.26 -15.27
C LEU A 348 26.46 4.73 -15.30
N LYS A 349 26.08 4.15 -16.44
CA LYS A 349 26.04 2.70 -16.66
C LYS A 349 27.44 2.08 -16.59
N THR A 350 28.43 2.75 -17.18
CA THR A 350 29.84 2.30 -17.14
C THR A 350 30.38 2.34 -15.71
N VAL A 351 30.19 3.45 -15.00
CA VAL A 351 30.61 3.59 -13.59
C VAL A 351 29.94 2.54 -12.69
N ASN A 352 28.65 2.26 -12.88
CA ASN A 352 27.95 1.21 -12.14
C ASN A 352 28.50 -0.19 -12.42
N LEU A 353 28.88 -0.47 -13.68
CA LEU A 353 29.48 -1.75 -14.03
C LEU A 353 30.83 -1.93 -13.32
N THR A 354 31.70 -0.92 -13.38
CA THR A 354 33.00 -0.94 -12.70
C THR A 354 32.85 -1.03 -11.17
N LEU A 355 31.89 -0.33 -10.57
CA LEU A 355 31.61 -0.45 -9.14
C LEU A 355 31.13 -1.86 -8.75
N ARG A 356 30.29 -2.49 -9.58
CA ARG A 356 29.82 -3.86 -9.37
C ARG A 356 30.97 -4.85 -9.47
N GLU A 357 31.83 -4.73 -10.47
CA GLU A 357 33.04 -5.56 -10.63
C GLU A 357 33.94 -5.44 -9.41
N LYS A 358 34.24 -4.21 -8.97
CA LYS A 358 35.06 -3.98 -7.77
C LYS A 358 34.44 -4.56 -6.49
N CYS A 359 33.11 -4.49 -6.35
CA CYS A 359 32.40 -5.09 -5.22
C CYS A 359 32.46 -6.63 -5.25
N ASN A 360 32.31 -7.23 -6.43
CA ASN A 360 32.45 -8.66 -6.63
C ASN A 360 33.87 -9.13 -6.33
N ASP A 361 34.89 -8.42 -6.80
CA ASP A 361 36.30 -8.71 -6.52
C ASP A 361 36.60 -8.66 -5.02
N GLN A 362 36.07 -7.65 -4.32
CA GLN A 362 36.23 -7.54 -2.88
C GLN A 362 35.53 -8.69 -2.13
N THR A 363 34.37 -9.13 -2.62
CA THR A 363 33.64 -10.27 -2.06
C THR A 363 34.41 -11.57 -2.29
N LEU A 364 34.95 -11.76 -3.49
CA LEU A 364 35.77 -12.92 -3.83
C LEU A 364 37.07 -12.97 -3.01
N ALA A 365 37.71 -11.83 -2.79
CA ALA A 365 38.89 -11.72 -1.92
C ALA A 365 38.58 -12.14 -0.48
N LYS A 366 37.45 -11.67 0.10
CA LYS A 366 37.00 -12.09 1.45
C LYS A 366 36.70 -13.58 1.52
N LEU A 367 36.06 -14.13 0.49
CA LEU A 367 35.75 -15.56 0.42
C LEU A 367 37.04 -16.40 0.36
N SER A 368 38.03 -15.94 -0.41
CA SER A 368 39.35 -16.55 -0.49
C SER A 368 40.07 -16.54 0.86
N GLU A 369 40.07 -15.41 1.56
CA GLU A 369 40.64 -15.28 2.90
C GLU A 369 39.96 -16.22 3.90
N LEU A 370 38.63 -16.30 3.88
CA LEU A 370 37.88 -17.20 4.75
C LEU A 370 38.19 -18.68 4.44
N ASN A 371 38.32 -19.05 3.16
CA ASN A 371 38.73 -20.39 2.77
C ASN A 371 40.14 -20.74 3.28
N VAL A 372 41.08 -19.80 3.26
CA VAL A 372 42.42 -20.00 3.85
C VAL A 372 42.31 -20.25 5.36
N VAL A 373 41.48 -19.50 6.07
CA VAL A 373 41.25 -19.69 7.51
C VAL A 373 40.62 -21.06 7.79
N PHE A 374 39.63 -21.47 7.02
CA PHE A 374 39.02 -22.81 7.17
C PHE A 374 40.02 -23.93 6.89
N ALA A 375 40.85 -23.81 5.85
CA ALA A 375 41.89 -24.80 5.57
C ALA A 375 42.89 -24.93 6.72
N LYS A 376 43.26 -23.80 7.34
CA LYS A 376 44.12 -23.79 8.54
C LYS A 376 43.45 -24.48 9.73
N GLN A 377 42.19 -24.13 10.03
CA GLN A 377 41.43 -24.75 11.12
C GLN A 377 41.23 -26.25 10.94
N LEU A 378 40.97 -26.71 9.71
CA LEU A 378 40.89 -28.15 9.39
C LEU A 378 42.23 -28.85 9.63
N SER A 379 43.34 -28.22 9.27
CA SER A 379 44.68 -28.76 9.51
C SER A 379 44.99 -28.86 11.01
N GLU A 380 44.62 -27.85 11.79
CA GLU A 380 44.74 -27.84 13.25
C GLU A 380 43.88 -28.94 13.89
N LEU A 381 42.62 -29.10 13.46
CA LEU A 381 41.73 -30.17 13.91
C LEU A 381 42.30 -31.56 13.59
N TYR A 382 42.86 -31.74 12.39
CA TYR A 382 43.48 -33.00 11.99
C TYR A 382 44.71 -33.31 12.86
N ALA A 383 45.51 -32.31 13.20
CA ALA A 383 46.63 -32.46 14.13
C ALA A 383 46.16 -32.89 15.53
N VAL A 384 45.12 -32.22 16.07
CA VAL A 384 44.52 -32.59 17.36
C VAL A 384 43.95 -34.01 17.34
N GLN A 385 43.28 -34.41 16.25
CA GLN A 385 42.79 -35.78 16.10
C GLN A 385 43.94 -36.79 16.16
N LYS A 386 45.03 -36.52 15.44
CA LYS A 386 46.21 -37.38 15.42
C LYS A 386 46.87 -37.48 16.81
N ASP A 387 46.96 -36.37 17.53
CA ASP A 387 47.49 -36.36 18.90
C ASP A 387 46.59 -37.18 19.84
N MET A 388 45.26 -37.06 19.68
CA MET A 388 44.30 -37.86 20.46
C MET A 388 44.40 -39.35 20.14
N GLU A 389 44.58 -39.74 18.87
CA GLU A 389 44.82 -41.14 18.47
C GLU A 389 46.09 -41.71 19.09
N ASN A 390 47.17 -40.92 19.15
CA ASN A 390 48.44 -41.30 19.79
C ASN A 390 48.30 -41.49 21.31
N VAL A 391 47.45 -40.69 21.98
CA VAL A 391 47.17 -40.84 23.41
C VAL A 391 46.32 -42.09 23.70
N ILE A 392 45.36 -42.40 22.82
CA ILE A 392 44.48 -43.57 22.97
C ILE A 392 45.22 -44.88 22.65
N HIS A 393 46.19 -44.85 21.73
CA HIS A 393 47.01 -46.00 21.35
C HIS A 393 48.50 -45.73 21.64
N PRO A 394 48.93 -45.68 22.91
CA PRO A 394 50.34 -45.52 23.21
C PRO A 394 51.10 -46.68 22.57
N ALA A 395 52.10 -46.35 21.74
CA ALA A 395 52.94 -47.32 21.07
C ALA A 395 53.41 -48.35 22.11
N LYS A 396 53.11 -49.64 21.87
CA LYS A 396 53.68 -50.72 22.66
C LYS A 396 55.20 -50.62 22.52
N CYS A 397 55.88 -50.13 23.55
CA CYS A 397 57.32 -50.27 23.69
C CYS A 397 57.64 -51.78 23.60
N THR A 398 58.25 -52.18 22.48
CA THR A 398 58.99 -53.43 22.35
C THR A 398 60.39 -53.26 22.87
#